data_AF-A0A4V3MWT0-F1
#
_entry.id   AF-A0A4V3MWT0-F1
#
_cell.length_a   1.000
_cell.length_b   1.000
_cell.length_c   1.000
_cell.angle_alpha   90.00
_cell.angle_beta   90.00
_cell.angle_gamma   90.00
#
_symmetry.space_group_name_H-M   'P 1'
#
loop_
_entity.id
_entity.type
_entity.pdbx_description
1 polymer ?
#
loop_
_entity_poly.entity_id
_entity_poly.type
_entity_poly.pdbx_seq_one_letter_code
_entity_poly.pdbx_strand_id
1 'polypeptide(L)' 'MNATWSRFNITSVVLGFAFLYLPIVLLIVFSFNESKLVTVWGGFSTKWYVSLFHNQGLMDATWVTARVGVISATVA' A
#
# COMPACT_ATOMS: atom_id res chain seq x y z
N MET A 1 10.32 -4.21 -35.39
CA MET A 1 10.64 -3.14 -34.42
C MET A 1 11.45 -3.77 -33.30
N ASN A 2 12.79 -3.79 -33.40
CA ASN A 2 13.64 -4.30 -32.33
C ASN A 2 13.93 -3.14 -31.37
N ALA A 3 13.14 -3.01 -30.31
CA ALA A 3 13.45 -2.09 -29.23
C ALA A 3 14.63 -2.66 -28.42
N THR A 4 15.86 -2.35 -28.83
CA THR A 4 17.05 -2.62 -28.03
C THR A 4 17.09 -1.59 -26.90
N TRP A 5 16.65 -2.00 -25.72
CA TRP A 5 16.68 -1.17 -24.51
C TRP A 5 18.13 -0.84 -24.14
N SER A 6 18.47 0.45 -24.04
CA SER A 6 19.78 0.86 -23.55
C SER A 6 19.89 0.56 -22.05
N ARG A 7 21.10 0.25 -21.57
CA ARG A 7 21.34 0.04 -20.13
C ARG A 7 20.90 1.26 -19.30
N PHE A 8 21.10 2.46 -19.85
CA PHE A 8 20.63 3.71 -19.24
C PHE A 8 19.10 3.72 -19.07
N ASN A 9 18.35 3.40 -20.13
CA ASN A 9 16.88 3.37 -20.07
C ASN A 9 16.38 2.35 -19.04
N ILE A 10 17.00 1.17 -18.99
CA ILE A 10 16.67 0.13 -17.99
C ILE A 10 16.92 0.67 -16.58
N THR A 11 18.09 1.25 -16.32
CA THR A 11 18.42 1.81 -15.00
C THR A 11 17.46 2.93 -14.60
N SER A 12 17.13 3.85 -15.51
CA SER A 12 16.18 4.93 -15.23
C SER A 12 14.79 4.41 -14.88
N VAL A 13 14.30 3.42 -15.63
CA VAL A 13 13.01 2.79 -15.35
C VAL A 13 13.04 2.07 -14.00
N VAL A 14 14.07 1.26 -13.73
CA VAL A 14 14.22 0.54 -12.46
C VAL A 14 14.26 1.50 -11.29
N LEU A 15 15.04 2.58 -11.35
CA LEU A 15 15.13 3.58 -10.28
C LEU A 15 13.81 4.34 -10.11
N GLY A 16 13.14 4.70 -11.21
CA GLY A 16 11.83 5.37 -11.15
C GLY A 16 10.78 4.49 -10.47
N PHE A 17 10.67 3.23 -10.88
CA PHE A 17 9.76 2.27 -10.24
C PHE A 17 10.18 1.95 -8.80
N ALA A 18 11.46 1.77 -8.52
CA ALA A 18 11.93 1.55 -7.15
C ALA A 18 11.55 2.72 -6.25
N PHE A 19 11.72 3.96 -6.69
CA PHE A 19 11.34 5.14 -5.93
C PHE A 19 9.82 5.20 -5.63
N LEU A 20 8.98 4.87 -6.61
CA LEU A 20 7.52 4.88 -6.44
C LEU A 20 7.02 3.76 -5.52
N TYR A 21 7.60 2.56 -5.64
CA TYR A 21 7.09 1.36 -4.97
C TYR A 21 7.77 1.08 -3.64
N LEU A 22 9.00 1.52 -3.41
CA LEU A 22 9.72 1.28 -2.16
C LEU A 22 8.96 1.81 -0.93
N PRO A 23 8.37 3.02 -0.91
CA PRO A 23 7.54 3.47 0.21
C PRO A 23 6.32 2.56 0.46
N ILE A 24 5.69 2.05 -0.61
CA ILE A 24 4.55 1.14 -0.50
C ILE A 24 5.00 -0.19 0.09
N VAL A 25 6.13 -0.73 -0.35
CA VAL A 25 6.72 -1.96 0.20
C VAL A 25 7.08 -1.77 1.67
N LEU A 26 7.64 -0.62 2.06
CA LEU A 26 7.90 -0.31 3.46
C LEU A 26 6.60 -0.31 4.28
N LEU A 27 5.53 0.33 3.79
CA LEU A 27 4.22 0.28 4.46
C LEU A 27 3.70 -1.15 4.61
N ILE A 28 3.86 -2.00 3.60
CA ILE A 28 3.48 -3.43 3.67
C ILE A 28 4.33 -4.17 4.70
N VAL A 29 5.64 -3.94 4.76
CA VAL A 29 6.50 -4.61 5.75
C VAL A 29 6.15 -4.15 7.17
N PHE A 30 5.96 -2.84 7.36
CA PHE A 30 5.63 -2.27 8.67
C PHE A 30 4.18 -2.54 9.10
N SER A 31 3.25 -2.86 8.21
CA SER A 31 1.91 -3.28 8.61
C SER A 31 1.90 -4.61 9.38
N PHE A 32 2.97 -5.41 9.23
CA PHE A 32 3.22 -6.59 10.05
C PHE A 32 4.02 -6.32 11.33
N ASN A 33 4.42 -5.07 11.60
CA ASN A 33 5.14 -4.75 12.83
C ASN A 33 4.18 -4.78 14.02
N GLU A 34 4.49 -5.58 15.03
CA GLU A 34 3.72 -5.62 16.26
C GLU A 34 3.77 -4.28 17.03
N SER A 35 4.86 -3.54 16.91
CA SER A 35 5.03 -2.23 17.52
C SER A 35 4.17 -1.16 16.84
N LYS A 36 3.69 -0.19 17.64
CA LYS A 36 3.04 1.03 17.12
C LYS A 36 4.05 2.04 16.57
N LEU A 37 5.33 1.90 16.89
CA LEU A 37 6.41 2.79 16.47
C LEU A 37 7.18 2.16 15.33
N VAL A 38 7.31 2.87 14.20
CA VAL A 38 8.09 2.41 13.03
C VAL A 38 9.59 2.30 13.28
N THR A 39 10.09 2.97 14.33
CA THR A 39 11.51 2.94 14.73
C THR A 39 11.87 1.71 15.56
N VAL A 40 10.88 0.99 16.08
CA VAL A 40 11.07 -0.19 16.94
C VAL A 40 10.42 -1.39 16.29
N TRP A 41 11.21 -2.43 15.99
CA TRP A 41 10.67 -3.69 15.48
C TRP A 41 10.15 -4.55 16.65
N GLY A 42 8.84 -4.66 16.77
CA GLY A 42 8.17 -5.42 17.83
C GLY A 42 8.00 -6.91 17.54
N GLY A 43 8.37 -7.37 16.34
CA GLY A 43 8.09 -8.72 15.84
C GLY A 43 7.06 -8.71 14.71
N PHE A 44 6.90 -9.86 14.06
CA PHE A 44 5.90 -10.06 13.01
C PHE A 44 4.52 -10.37 13.62
N SER A 45 3.49 -9.64 13.23
CA SER A 45 2.12 -9.80 13.74
C SER A 45 1.07 -9.35 12.72
N THR A 46 -0.05 -10.06 12.68
CA THR A 46 -1.25 -9.68 11.88
C THR A 46 -2.33 -8.99 12.72
N LYS A 47 -2.04 -8.67 13.98
CA LYS A 47 -3.03 -8.16 14.94
C LYS A 47 -3.78 -6.92 14.47
N TRP A 48 -3.12 -6.05 13.70
CA TRP A 48 -3.73 -4.82 13.20
C TRP A 48 -4.82 -5.09 12.18
N TYR A 49 -4.67 -6.12 11.34
CA TYR A 49 -5.72 -6.53 10.42
C TYR A 49 -6.95 -7.04 11.17
N VAL A 50 -6.75 -7.86 12.21
CA VAL A 50 -7.87 -8.33 13.05
C VAL A 50 -8.52 -7.16 13.79
N SER A 51 -7.73 -6.25 14.36
CA SER A 51 -8.23 -5.07 15.07
C SER A 51 -9.01 -4.13 14.15
N LEU A 52 -8.65 -4.05 12.86
CA LEU A 52 -9.37 -3.27 11.85
C LEU A 52 -10.80 -3.76 11.70
N PHE A 53 -11.01 -5.07 11.56
CA PHE A 53 -12.33 -5.67 11.38
C PHE A 53 -13.21 -5.59 12.64
N HIS A 54 -12.59 -5.50 13.83
CA HIS A 54 -13.33 -5.30 15.08
C HIS A 54 -13.67 -3.83 15.33
N ASN A 55 -13.18 -2.89 14.51
CA ASN A 55 -13.49 -1.48 14.64
C ASN A 55 -14.69 -1.11 13.77
N GLN A 56 -15.88 -1.14 14.36
CA GLN A 56 -17.14 -0.82 13.66
C GLN A 56 -17.12 0.56 12.98
N GLY A 57 -16.64 1.60 13.67
CA GLY A 57 -16.59 2.94 13.10
C GLY A 57 -15.70 3.04 11.86
N LEU A 58 -14.58 2.31 11.84
CA LEU A 58 -13.69 2.24 10.69
C LEU A 58 -14.31 1.43 9.53
N MET A 59 -15.01 0.34 9.85
CA MET A 59 -15.73 -0.48 8.87
C MET A 59 -16.88 0.31 8.21
N ASP A 60 -17.65 1.06 9.01
CA ASP A 60 -18.74 1.90 8.51
C ASP A 60 -18.22 2.98 7.55
N ALA A 61 -17.14 3.67 7.94
CA ALA A 61 -16.49 4.67 7.08
C ALA A 61 -15.94 4.05 5.77
N THR A 62 -15.38 2.84 5.86
CA THR A 62 -14.89 2.10 4.69
C THR A 62 -16.03 1.80 3.72
N TRP A 63 -17.19 1.39 4.24
CA TRP A 63 -18.35 1.07 3.41
C TRP A 63 -18.98 2.30 2.75
N VAL A 64 -19.04 3.42 3.48
CA VAL A 64 -19.44 4.72 2.90
C VAL A 64 -18.49 5.08 1.75
N THR A 65 -17.17 5.01 1.99
CA THR A 65 -16.16 5.33 0.97
C THR A 65 -16.27 4.44 -0.25
N ALA A 66 -16.44 3.13 -0.06
CA ALA A 66 -16.59 2.17 -1.15
C ALA A 66 -17.84 2.47 -2.00
N ARG A 67 -18.99 2.72 -1.35
CA ARG A 67 -20.23 3.08 -2.05
C ARG A 67 -20.08 4.36 -2.86
N VAL A 68 -19.57 5.42 -2.23
CA VAL A 68 -19.37 6.71 -2.89
C VAL A 68 -18.41 6.58 -4.07
N GLY A 69 -17.31 5.86 -3.90
CA GLY A 69 -16.33 5.62 -4.96
C GLY A 69 -16.91 4.87 -6.15
N VAL A 70 -17.66 3.79 -5.90
CA VAL A 70 -18.30 3.00 -6.98
C VAL A 70 -19.35 3.83 -7.72
N ILE A 71 -20.21 4.54 -7.00
CA ILE A 71 -21.23 5.39 -7.62
C ILE A 71 -20.56 6.50 -8.43
N SER A 72 -19.53 7.16 -7.88
CA SER A 72 -18.81 8.22 -8.57
C SER A 72 -18.14 7.73 -9.84
N ALA A 73 -17.45 6.58 -9.80
CA ALA A 73 -16.80 5.99 -10.96
C ALA A 73 -17.77 5.48 -12.03
N THR A 74 -19.01 5.16 -11.65
CA THR A 74 -20.06 4.69 -12.58
C THR A 74 -20.79 5.86 -13.26
N VAL A 75 -20.96 6.98 -12.55
CA VAL A 75 -21.72 8.15 -13.04
C VAL A 75 -20.84 9.16 -13.77
N ALA A 76 -19.55 9.26 -13.41
CA ALA A 76 -18.56 10.14 -14.05
C ALA A 76 -18.30 9.76 -15.51
#